data_AF-A0A6C0I2X2-F1
#
_entry.id   AF-A0A6C0I2X2-F1
#
_cell.length_a   1.000
_cell.length_b   1.000
_cell.length_c   1.000
_cell.angle_alpha   90.00
_cell.angle_beta   90.00
_cell.angle_gamma   90.00
#
_symmetry.space_group_name_H-M   'P 1'
#
loop_
_entity.id
_entity.type
_entity.pdbx_description
1 polymer ?
#
loop_
_entity_poly.entity_id
_entity_poly.type
_entity_poly.pdbx_seq_one_letter_code
_entity_poly.pdbx_strand_id
1 'polypeptide(L)'
;MIAVVIYGEFRTFDINLEENLKELFGEIADPSIIHFYILTERTPGFAEEKEAICQIIKNFGSSIRYFETMDSCSHYDSELEQKIVDDYKRIPDDRARDSFTPRLYYRRCLAYQIMNTLSLGKPYDRIVLARPFDMVYKRCRSLSSVYETTNSSVLYYGVDSLFIGNKKEMDQLLTFRPISNILSACGEPGFLDFFRRNDRCLAQIMPVCLETIYQALLFTHFRNNSTNLRYDYTRFNMAEVWNMSLEDPTSRDRIVEFITPFIETDTLFILHCPRRK
;
A
#
# COMPACT_ATOMS: atom_id res chain seq x y z
N MET A 1 6.14 10.64 -15.28
CA MET A 1 6.15 9.16 -15.26
C MET A 1 5.86 8.65 -13.86
N ILE A 2 5.05 7.60 -13.76
CA ILE A 2 4.60 7.02 -12.49
C ILE A 2 4.93 5.54 -12.48
N ALA A 3 5.61 5.06 -11.43
CA ALA A 3 5.79 3.64 -11.19
C ALA A 3 4.74 3.15 -10.18
N VAL A 4 4.06 2.06 -10.50
CA VAL A 4 3.15 1.37 -9.58
C VAL A 4 3.79 0.05 -9.20
N VAL A 5 4.22 -0.06 -7.94
CA VAL A 5 4.82 -1.24 -7.34
C VAL A 5 3.74 -1.99 -6.60
N ILE A 6 3.57 -3.27 -6.92
CA ILE A 6 2.56 -4.12 -6.31
C ILE A 6 3.21 -5.39 -5.79
N TYR A 7 2.94 -5.68 -4.52
CA TYR A 7 3.16 -7.00 -3.93
C TYR A 7 1.90 -7.48 -3.22
N GLY A 8 1.36 -8.63 -3.65
CA GLY A 8 0.17 -9.25 -3.04
C GLY A 8 -0.56 -10.22 -3.96
N GLU A 9 -1.50 -10.98 -3.39
CA GLU A 9 -2.33 -11.98 -4.10
C GLU A 9 -3.48 -11.34 -4.90
N PHE A 10 -3.95 -12.05 -5.93
CA PHE A 10 -5.01 -11.60 -6.84
C PHE A 10 -6.43 -11.88 -6.34
N ARG A 11 -6.69 -11.77 -5.03
CA ARG A 11 -7.94 -12.28 -4.42
C ARG A 11 -9.24 -11.70 -5.00
N THR A 12 -9.21 -10.44 -5.43
CA THR A 12 -10.40 -9.69 -5.86
C THR A 12 -10.13 -8.80 -7.08
N PHE A 13 -9.11 -9.14 -7.88
CA PHE A 13 -8.72 -8.31 -9.01
C PHE A 13 -9.86 -8.17 -10.03
N ASP A 14 -10.63 -9.23 -10.23
CA ASP A 14 -11.76 -9.33 -11.15
C ASP A 14 -12.92 -8.40 -10.78
N ILE A 15 -13.06 -8.06 -9.49
CA ILE A 15 -14.09 -7.14 -9.00
C ILE A 15 -13.55 -5.71 -8.96
N ASN A 16 -12.33 -5.52 -8.48
CA ASN A 16 -11.89 -4.22 -7.97
C ASN A 16 -10.84 -3.53 -8.84
N LEU A 17 -10.07 -4.25 -9.66
CA LEU A 17 -8.89 -3.68 -10.31
C LEU A 17 -9.23 -2.51 -11.22
N GLU A 18 -10.23 -2.67 -12.10
CA GLU A 18 -10.57 -1.60 -13.06
C GLU A 18 -11.05 -0.33 -12.34
N GLU A 19 -11.90 -0.48 -11.33
CA GLU A 19 -12.37 0.64 -10.53
C GLU A 19 -11.21 1.28 -9.75
N ASN A 20 -10.37 0.47 -9.11
CA ASN A 20 -9.19 0.95 -8.39
C ASN A 20 -8.25 1.75 -9.29
N LEU A 21 -8.08 1.37 -10.56
CA LEU A 21 -7.30 2.15 -11.52
C LEU A 21 -7.93 3.52 -11.79
N LYS A 22 -9.26 3.59 -11.94
CA LYS A 22 -9.98 4.87 -12.13
C LYS A 22 -9.89 5.75 -10.88
N GLU A 23 -10.02 5.15 -9.70
CA GLU A 23 -9.99 5.84 -8.40
C GLU A 23 -8.61 6.39 -8.07
N LEU A 24 -7.54 5.63 -8.35
CA LEU A 24 -6.18 6.08 -8.12
C LEU A 24 -5.65 6.99 -9.22
N PHE A 25 -5.97 6.70 -10.49
CA PHE A 25 -5.25 7.27 -11.63
C PHE A 25 -6.14 7.95 -12.67
N GLY A 26 -7.47 7.95 -12.52
CA GLY A 26 -8.40 8.48 -13.53
C GLY A 26 -8.31 9.98 -13.79
N GLU A 27 -7.59 10.74 -12.97
CA GLU A 27 -7.32 12.18 -13.18
C GLU A 27 -6.01 12.44 -13.95
N ILE A 28 -5.23 11.40 -14.24
CA ILE A 28 -4.01 11.51 -15.04
C ILE A 28 -4.40 11.57 -16.52
N ALA A 29 -4.09 12.68 -17.17
CA ALA A 29 -4.48 12.93 -18.56
C ALA A 29 -3.90 11.90 -19.56
N ASP A 30 -2.71 11.36 -19.29
CA ASP A 30 -2.05 10.35 -20.12
C ASP A 30 -1.70 9.10 -19.29
N PRO A 31 -2.57 8.07 -19.28
CA PRO A 31 -2.30 6.81 -18.57
C PRO A 31 -1.07 6.04 -19.07
N SER A 32 -0.52 6.37 -20.24
CA SER A 32 0.64 5.68 -20.81
C SER A 32 1.93 5.94 -20.03
N ILE A 33 1.96 7.00 -19.21
CA ILE A 33 3.09 7.33 -18.32
C ILE A 33 3.14 6.43 -17.07
N ILE A 34 2.14 5.57 -16.88
CA ILE A 34 2.01 4.70 -15.70
C ILE A 34 2.56 3.32 -16.04
N HIS A 35 3.53 2.88 -15.25
CA HIS A 35 4.27 1.64 -15.43
C HIS A 35 4.10 0.73 -14.21
N PHE A 36 3.58 -0.48 -14.43
CA PHE A 36 3.32 -1.46 -13.38
C PHE A 36 4.47 -2.44 -13.21
N TYR A 37 4.83 -2.69 -11.95
CA TYR A 37 5.81 -3.68 -11.51
C TYR A 37 5.14 -4.58 -10.48
N ILE A 38 4.81 -5.80 -10.90
CA ILE A 38 3.96 -6.72 -10.16
C ILE A 38 4.79 -7.93 -9.73
N LEU A 39 4.87 -8.14 -8.42
CA LEU A 39 5.40 -9.36 -7.81
C LEU A 39 4.28 -9.98 -6.99
N THR A 40 4.07 -11.29 -7.11
CA THR A 40 2.97 -11.96 -6.40
C THR A 40 3.40 -13.30 -5.82
N GLU A 41 2.63 -13.82 -4.86
CA GLU A 41 2.72 -15.24 -4.52
C GLU A 41 2.17 -16.09 -5.66
N ARG A 42 2.59 -17.35 -5.71
CA ARG A 42 1.99 -18.30 -6.63
C ARG A 42 0.53 -18.55 -6.25
N THR A 43 -0.38 -18.31 -7.19
CA THR A 43 -1.81 -18.62 -7.06
C THR A 43 -2.22 -19.78 -7.98
N PRO A 44 -3.21 -20.60 -7.61
CA PRO A 44 -3.89 -21.48 -8.56
C PRO A 44 -4.53 -20.65 -9.68
N GLY A 45 -4.28 -20.97 -10.94
CA GLY A 45 -4.78 -20.19 -12.07
C GLY A 45 -3.98 -18.91 -12.38
N PHE A 46 -2.74 -18.81 -11.88
CA PHE A 46 -1.87 -17.65 -12.11
C PHE A 46 -1.77 -17.23 -13.58
N ALA A 47 -1.74 -18.17 -14.53
CA ALA A 47 -1.59 -17.84 -15.95
C ALA A 47 -2.82 -17.08 -16.48
N GLU A 48 -4.01 -17.59 -16.16
CA GLU A 48 -5.29 -16.99 -16.53
C GLU A 48 -5.50 -15.64 -15.81
N GLU A 49 -5.22 -15.59 -14.51
CA GLU A 49 -5.30 -14.35 -13.72
C GLU A 49 -4.33 -13.29 -14.25
N LYS A 50 -3.08 -13.67 -14.56
CA LYS A 50 -2.08 -12.79 -15.14
C LYS A 50 -2.56 -12.22 -16.47
N GLU A 51 -3.09 -13.04 -17.36
CA GLU A 51 -3.61 -12.59 -18.65
C GLU A 51 -4.75 -11.57 -18.47
N ALA A 52 -5.70 -11.87 -17.59
CA ALA A 52 -6.82 -10.97 -17.30
C ALA A 52 -6.36 -9.63 -16.70
N ILE A 53 -5.43 -9.66 -15.73
CA ILE A 53 -4.82 -8.46 -15.15
C ILE A 53 -4.09 -7.65 -16.23
N CYS A 54 -3.33 -8.31 -17.10
CA CYS A 54 -2.63 -7.66 -18.20
C CYS A 54 -3.60 -6.96 -19.14
N GLN A 55 -4.73 -7.59 -19.46
CA GLN A 55 -5.75 -7.01 -20.32
C GLN A 55 -6.42 -5.80 -19.68
N ILE A 56 -6.76 -5.86 -18.38
CA ILE A 56 -7.35 -4.72 -17.65
C ILE A 56 -6.40 -3.51 -17.64
N ILE A 57 -5.13 -3.72 -17.28
CA ILE A 57 -4.12 -2.65 -17.23
C ILE A 57 -3.87 -2.07 -18.63
N LYS A 58 -3.83 -2.91 -19.66
CA LYS A 58 -3.67 -2.46 -21.06
C LYS A 58 -4.87 -1.66 -21.54
N ASN A 59 -6.10 -2.08 -21.21
CA ASN A 59 -7.32 -1.36 -21.55
C ASN A 59 -7.40 0.01 -20.88
N PHE A 60 -6.84 0.14 -19.68
CA PHE A 60 -6.70 1.43 -19.00
C PHE A 60 -5.69 2.38 -19.69
N GLY A 61 -4.88 1.88 -20.62
CA GLY A 61 -3.89 2.66 -21.35
C GLY A 61 -2.51 2.69 -20.71
N SER A 62 -2.26 1.84 -19.70
CA SER A 62 -0.97 1.76 -19.00
C SER A 62 -0.14 0.56 -19.46
N SER A 63 1.12 0.49 -19.00
CA SER A 63 2.03 -0.61 -19.37
C SER A 63 2.51 -1.41 -18.17
N ILE A 64 2.71 -2.71 -18.37
CA ILE A 64 3.34 -3.60 -17.40
C ILE A 64 4.81 -3.76 -17.80
N ARG A 65 5.72 -3.41 -16.89
CA ARG A 65 7.17 -3.51 -17.08
C ARG A 65 7.75 -4.78 -16.47
N TYR A 66 7.08 -5.31 -15.44
CA TYR A 66 7.49 -6.53 -14.75
C TYR A 66 6.27 -7.24 -14.17
N PHE A 67 6.20 -8.56 -14.33
CA PHE A 67 5.13 -9.39 -13.77
C PHE A 67 5.60 -10.85 -13.58
N GLU A 68 5.99 -11.18 -12.35
CA GLU A 68 6.44 -12.53 -11.96
C GLU A 68 5.86 -12.98 -10.61
N THR A 69 5.99 -14.28 -10.34
CA THR A 69 5.75 -14.86 -9.01
C THR A 69 7.03 -14.84 -8.17
N MET A 70 6.92 -14.90 -6.85
CA MET A 70 8.06 -15.06 -5.94
C MET A 70 8.91 -16.28 -6.30
N ASP A 71 8.29 -17.43 -6.58
CA ASP A 71 8.98 -18.68 -6.90
C ASP A 71 9.84 -18.58 -8.18
N SER A 72 9.43 -17.72 -9.11
CA SER A 72 10.12 -17.49 -10.38
C SER A 72 11.04 -16.26 -10.37
N CYS A 73 11.04 -15.49 -9.28
CA CYS A 73 11.71 -14.20 -9.22
C CYS A 73 13.23 -14.39 -9.10
N SER A 74 13.97 -14.00 -10.13
CA SER A 74 15.44 -14.09 -10.15
C SER A 74 16.14 -13.18 -9.13
N HIS A 75 15.43 -12.18 -8.61
CA HIS A 75 15.91 -11.25 -7.59
C HIS A 75 15.62 -11.72 -6.16
N TYR A 76 14.88 -12.82 -5.99
CA TYR A 76 14.54 -13.35 -4.67
C TYR A 76 15.77 -13.93 -3.97
N ASP A 77 15.97 -13.51 -2.73
CA ASP A 77 17.06 -13.94 -1.86
C ASP A 77 16.47 -14.52 -0.57
N SER A 78 16.43 -15.85 -0.52
CA SER A 78 15.89 -16.58 0.63
C SER A 78 16.72 -16.41 1.90
N GLU A 79 18.03 -16.20 1.78
CA GLU A 79 18.91 -16.00 2.94
C GLU A 79 18.65 -14.63 3.56
N LEU A 80 18.47 -13.60 2.73
CA LEU A 80 18.13 -12.25 3.19
C LEU A 80 16.72 -12.21 3.80
N GLU A 81 15.71 -12.85 3.19
CA GLU A 81 14.37 -12.96 3.78
C GLU A 81 14.47 -13.62 5.17
N GLN A 82 15.18 -14.75 5.27
CA GLN A 82 15.32 -15.46 6.55
C GLN A 82 16.06 -14.62 7.59
N LYS A 83 17.10 -13.86 7.20
CA LYS A 83 17.80 -12.94 8.09
C LYS A 83 16.88 -11.85 8.66
N ILE A 84 15.98 -11.31 7.85
CA ILE A 84 14.99 -10.30 8.28
C ILE A 84 13.97 -10.93 9.23
N VAL A 85 13.53 -12.16 8.95
CA VAL A 85 12.66 -12.92 9.86
C VAL A 85 13.35 -13.16 11.20
N ASP A 86 14.62 -13.59 11.20
CA ASP A 86 15.36 -13.87 12.42
C ASP A 86 15.63 -12.60 13.24
N ASP A 87 15.92 -11.47 12.57
CA ASP A 87 16.06 -10.17 13.23
C ASP A 87 14.75 -9.74 13.92
N TYR A 88 13.61 -9.94 13.27
CA TYR A 88 12.30 -9.68 13.87
C TYR A 88 12.01 -10.58 15.07
N LYS A 89 12.36 -11.88 14.98
CA LYS A 89 12.15 -12.85 16.06
C LYS A 89 13.00 -12.61 17.31
N ARG A 90 14.07 -11.83 17.21
CA ARG A 90 14.92 -11.45 18.36
C ARG A 90 14.28 -10.39 19.25
N ILE A 91 13.16 -9.79 18.83
CA ILE A 91 12.48 -8.77 19.62
C ILE A 91 11.76 -9.46 20.80
N PRO A 92 12.06 -9.08 22.06
CA PRO A 92 11.57 -9.77 23.24
C PRO A 92 10.11 -9.41 23.54
N ASP A 93 9.17 -10.09 22.87
CA ASP A 93 7.71 -10.02 23.11
C ASP A 93 7.00 -11.10 22.24
N ASP A 94 5.66 -11.10 22.21
CA ASP A 94 4.81 -11.97 21.38
C ASP A 94 5.15 -11.93 19.86
N ARG A 95 5.95 -10.95 19.42
CA ARG A 95 6.43 -10.81 18.03
C ARG A 95 7.25 -12.01 17.55
N ALA A 96 7.88 -12.76 18.46
CA ALA A 96 8.76 -13.89 18.12
C ALA A 96 8.04 -15.04 17.38
N ARG A 97 6.71 -15.08 17.40
CA ARG A 97 5.91 -16.12 16.71
C ARG A 97 5.49 -15.72 15.29
N ASP A 98 5.59 -14.46 14.92
CA ASP A 98 5.11 -13.95 13.65
C ASP A 98 6.22 -13.92 12.59
N SER A 99 6.17 -14.87 11.66
CA SER A 99 7.03 -14.88 10.47
C SER A 99 6.37 -14.23 9.25
N PHE A 100 5.09 -13.89 9.31
CA PHE A 100 4.36 -13.33 8.18
C PHE A 100 4.72 -11.87 7.94
N THR A 101 4.66 -11.05 9.00
CA THR A 101 4.99 -9.62 8.93
C THR A 101 6.39 -9.33 8.35
N PRO A 102 7.49 -9.94 8.86
CA PRO A 102 8.83 -9.67 8.33
C PRO A 102 9.00 -10.13 6.87
N ARG A 103 8.34 -11.23 6.46
CA ARG A 103 8.33 -11.67 5.06
C ARG A 103 7.60 -10.68 4.17
N LEU A 104 6.41 -10.24 4.59
CA LEU A 104 5.63 -9.24 3.84
C LEU A 104 6.38 -7.91 3.68
N TYR A 105 7.10 -7.46 4.72
CA TYR A 105 8.00 -6.31 4.63
C TYR A 105 9.11 -6.54 3.59
N TYR A 106 9.84 -7.67 3.69
CA TYR A 106 10.89 -8.02 2.74
C TYR A 106 10.38 -8.01 1.29
N ARG A 107 9.24 -8.64 1.02
CA ARG A 107 8.72 -8.80 -0.34
C ARG A 107 8.25 -7.48 -0.96
N ARG A 108 7.73 -6.55 -0.15
CA ARG A 108 7.45 -5.16 -0.60
C ARG A 108 8.74 -4.40 -0.95
N CYS A 109 9.78 -4.54 -0.14
CA CYS A 109 11.10 -3.99 -0.44
C CYS A 109 11.72 -4.62 -1.70
N LEU A 110 11.58 -5.93 -1.90
CA LEU A 110 12.04 -6.63 -3.09
C LEU A 110 11.35 -6.12 -4.36
N ALA A 111 10.01 -5.99 -4.35
CA ALA A 111 9.27 -5.43 -5.48
C ALA A 111 9.76 -4.02 -5.86
N TYR A 112 10.06 -3.19 -4.85
CA TYR A 112 10.64 -1.86 -5.06
C TYR A 112 12.05 -1.91 -5.65
N GLN A 113 12.90 -2.83 -5.19
CA GLN A 113 14.25 -3.01 -5.74
C GLN A 113 14.25 -3.50 -7.18
N ILE A 114 13.32 -4.39 -7.55
CA ILE A 114 13.14 -4.84 -8.93
C ILE A 114 12.78 -3.64 -9.82
N MET A 115 11.83 -2.80 -9.39
CA MET A 115 11.49 -1.57 -10.12
C MET A 115 12.72 -0.67 -10.32
N ASN A 116 13.51 -0.43 -9.26
CA ASN A 116 14.73 0.38 -9.37
C ASN A 116 15.74 -0.23 -10.35
N THR A 117 15.93 -1.56 -10.33
CA THR A 117 16.88 -2.26 -11.20
C THR A 117 16.45 -2.20 -12.67
N LEU A 118 15.16 -2.41 -12.94
CA LEU A 118 14.60 -2.48 -14.29
C LEU A 118 14.27 -1.11 -14.89
N SER A 119 14.26 -0.04 -14.09
CA SER A 119 13.99 1.31 -14.60
C SER A 119 15.12 1.86 -15.50
N LEU A 120 16.27 1.18 -15.57
CA LEU A 120 17.44 1.57 -16.39
C LEU A 120 17.87 3.04 -16.19
N GLY A 121 17.68 3.58 -14.98
CA GLY A 121 18.00 4.96 -14.66
C GLY A 121 16.98 6.00 -15.14
N LYS A 122 15.81 5.58 -15.66
CA LYS A 122 14.71 6.51 -15.95
C LYS A 122 14.06 6.98 -14.63
N PRO A 123 14.07 8.28 -14.33
CA PRO A 123 13.49 8.78 -13.10
C PRO A 123 11.97 8.74 -13.17
N TYR A 124 11.33 8.13 -12.18
CA TYR A 124 9.89 8.26 -11.95
C TYR A 124 9.62 9.48 -11.07
N ASP A 125 8.70 10.34 -11.49
CA ASP A 125 8.27 11.52 -10.71
C ASP A 125 7.49 11.10 -9.47
N ARG A 126 6.77 9.97 -9.59
CA ARG A 126 6.01 9.34 -8.52
C ARG A 126 6.18 7.84 -8.53
N ILE A 127 6.20 7.30 -7.33
CA ILE A 127 6.22 5.87 -7.09
C ILE A 127 5.08 5.59 -6.13
N VAL A 128 4.23 4.66 -6.54
CA VAL A 128 3.02 4.24 -5.84
C VAL A 128 3.21 2.80 -5.42
N LEU A 129 3.34 2.54 -4.12
CA LEU A 129 3.17 1.19 -3.58
C LEU A 129 1.69 1.02 -3.28
N ALA A 130 1.00 0.13 -3.98
CA ALA A 130 -0.43 -0.08 -3.80
C ALA A 130 -0.78 -1.57 -3.73
N ARG A 131 -1.95 -1.87 -3.17
CA ARG A 131 -2.56 -3.20 -3.26
C ARG A 131 -3.91 -3.14 -3.97
N PRO A 132 -3.94 -3.00 -5.30
CA PRO A 132 -5.19 -2.85 -6.06
C PRO A 132 -5.94 -4.16 -6.29
N PHE A 133 -5.39 -5.30 -5.85
CA PHE A 133 -5.99 -6.61 -6.08
C PHE A 133 -6.78 -7.16 -4.88
N ASP A 134 -6.60 -6.56 -3.69
CA ASP A 134 -7.19 -7.03 -2.42
C ASP A 134 -7.83 -5.92 -1.58
N MET A 135 -7.71 -4.66 -2.01
CA MET A 135 -8.38 -3.49 -1.44
C MET A 135 -9.34 -2.87 -2.44
N VAL A 136 -10.33 -2.13 -1.94
CA VAL A 136 -11.13 -1.20 -2.73
C VAL A 136 -10.72 0.22 -2.35
N TYR A 137 -10.31 1.00 -3.35
CA TYR A 137 -10.06 2.42 -3.18
C TYR A 137 -11.33 3.20 -3.57
N LYS A 138 -11.65 4.25 -2.82
CA LYS A 138 -12.68 5.20 -3.22
C LYS A 138 -12.23 6.63 -2.95
N ARG A 139 -12.10 7.41 -4.01
CA ARG A 139 -11.62 8.78 -3.96
C ARG A 139 -12.78 9.69 -3.59
N CYS A 140 -12.62 10.45 -2.51
CA CYS A 140 -13.59 11.47 -2.12
C CYS A 140 -13.18 12.88 -2.52
N ARG A 141 -11.90 13.08 -2.86
CA ARG A 141 -11.32 14.35 -3.31
C ARG A 141 -10.29 14.08 -4.40
N SER A 142 -10.10 15.03 -5.30
CA SER A 142 -9.10 14.91 -6.38
C SER A 142 -7.70 14.57 -5.85
N LEU A 143 -6.99 13.72 -6.59
CA LEU A 143 -5.58 13.38 -6.36
C LEU A 143 -4.65 14.10 -7.36
N SER A 144 -5.17 15.00 -8.20
CA SER A 144 -4.36 15.77 -9.17
C SER A 144 -3.17 16.47 -8.50
N SER A 145 -3.38 17.11 -7.34
CA SER A 145 -2.31 17.78 -6.57
C SER A 145 -1.18 16.83 -6.15
N VAL A 146 -1.52 15.58 -5.83
CA VAL A 146 -0.58 14.52 -5.45
C VAL A 146 0.34 14.16 -6.61
N TYR A 147 -0.21 14.09 -7.82
CA TYR A 147 0.53 13.68 -9.03
C TYR A 147 1.22 14.84 -9.78
N GLU A 148 0.69 16.07 -9.69
CA GLU A 148 1.23 17.25 -10.37
C GLU A 148 2.48 17.83 -9.68
N THR A 149 2.59 17.69 -8.35
CA THR A 149 3.61 18.40 -7.57
C THR A 149 4.97 17.70 -7.60
N THR A 150 5.67 17.61 -8.74
CA THR A 150 6.91 16.80 -8.91
C THR A 150 7.97 16.98 -7.81
N ASN A 151 8.07 18.16 -7.19
CA ASN A 151 9.02 18.48 -6.11
C ASN A 151 8.47 18.43 -4.67
N SER A 152 7.24 17.97 -4.47
CA SER A 152 6.73 17.75 -3.10
C SER A 152 7.59 16.70 -2.41
N SER A 153 8.00 17.01 -1.18
CA SER A 153 8.69 16.06 -0.31
C SER A 153 7.74 15.28 0.59
N VAL A 154 6.43 15.46 0.41
CA VAL A 154 5.38 14.85 1.23
C VAL A 154 5.17 13.41 0.80
N LEU A 155 5.31 12.48 1.75
CA LEU A 155 4.88 11.10 1.58
C LEU A 155 3.39 10.97 1.89
N TYR A 156 2.58 10.61 0.91
CA TYR A 156 1.17 10.30 1.13
C TYR A 156 1.01 8.81 1.42
N TYR A 157 0.15 8.42 2.35
CA TYR A 157 0.05 7.02 2.76
C TYR A 157 -1.33 6.61 3.25
N GLY A 158 -1.67 5.34 3.09
CA GLY A 158 -2.64 4.60 3.89
C GLY A 158 -1.90 3.39 4.43
N VAL A 159 -1.59 3.39 5.73
CA VAL A 159 -0.73 2.35 6.33
C VAL A 159 -1.37 1.00 6.09
N ASP A 160 -0.62 0.09 5.45
CA ASP A 160 -0.98 -1.27 4.97
C ASP A 160 -1.33 -1.42 3.48
N SER A 161 -1.70 -0.34 2.79
CA SER A 161 -2.45 -0.41 1.52
C SER A 161 -1.88 0.47 0.43
N LEU A 162 -1.49 1.70 0.75
CA LEU A 162 -1.06 2.69 -0.22
C LEU A 162 0.10 3.54 0.31
N PHE A 163 1.11 3.78 -0.52
CA PHE A 163 2.08 4.85 -0.33
C PHE A 163 2.35 5.53 -1.66
N ILE A 164 2.37 6.86 -1.67
CA ILE A 164 2.69 7.68 -2.84
C ILE A 164 3.77 8.67 -2.44
N GLY A 165 4.92 8.59 -3.08
CA GLY A 165 6.02 9.51 -2.86
C GLY A 165 6.88 9.65 -4.11
N ASN A 166 7.85 10.55 -4.07
CA ASN A 166 8.95 10.57 -5.03
C ASN A 166 9.99 9.49 -4.66
N LYS A 167 11.02 9.36 -5.49
CA LYS A 167 12.09 8.38 -5.27
C LYS A 167 12.79 8.52 -3.91
N LYS A 168 13.03 9.74 -3.45
CA LYS A 168 13.72 10.00 -2.17
C LYS A 168 12.90 9.48 -0.99
N GLU A 169 11.59 9.75 -0.95
CA GLU A 169 10.72 9.22 0.10
C GLU A 169 10.64 7.68 0.02
N MET A 170 10.44 7.13 -1.18
CA MET A 170 10.30 5.69 -1.33
C MET A 170 11.59 4.92 -1.06
N ASP A 171 12.77 5.50 -1.33
CA ASP A 171 14.06 4.95 -0.90
C ASP A 171 14.17 4.90 0.63
N GLN A 172 13.64 5.91 1.33
CA GLN A 172 13.63 5.88 2.81
C GLN A 172 12.65 4.82 3.34
N LEU A 173 11.49 4.65 2.71
CA LEU A 173 10.41 3.75 3.15
C LEU A 173 10.66 2.28 2.79
N LEU A 174 11.18 1.98 1.59
CA LEU A 174 11.21 0.64 0.99
C LEU A 174 12.62 0.08 0.76
N THR A 175 13.60 0.54 1.54
CA THR A 175 14.94 -0.08 1.57
C THR A 175 15.03 -1.08 2.72
N PHE A 176 15.71 -2.20 2.49
CA PHE A 176 15.98 -3.20 3.52
C PHE A 176 16.73 -2.59 4.70
N ARG A 177 16.16 -2.76 5.89
CA ARG A 177 16.78 -2.39 7.16
C ARG A 177 16.51 -3.49 8.19
N PRO A 178 17.39 -3.66 9.18
CA PRO A 178 17.07 -4.48 10.34
C PRO A 178 15.77 -3.97 10.97
N ILE A 179 14.77 -4.83 11.07
CA ILE A 179 13.47 -4.48 11.65
C ILE A 179 13.63 -4.14 13.13
N SER A 180 14.58 -4.77 13.84
CA SER A 180 14.96 -4.40 15.20
C SER A 180 15.33 -2.91 15.34
N ASN A 181 16.10 -2.38 14.38
CA ASN A 181 16.45 -0.95 14.32
C ASN A 181 15.27 -0.05 13.93
N ILE A 182 14.32 -0.56 13.14
CA ILE A 182 13.09 0.20 12.83
C ILE A 182 12.25 0.31 14.12
N LEU A 183 12.04 -0.82 14.80
CA LEU A 183 11.13 -0.91 15.93
C LEU A 183 11.67 -0.34 17.24
N SER A 184 12.96 0.05 17.31
CA SER A 184 13.47 0.85 18.41
C SER A 184 12.76 2.20 18.52
N ALA A 185 12.31 2.76 17.39
CA ALA A 185 11.54 4.01 17.32
C ALA A 185 10.21 3.91 18.10
N CYS A 186 9.67 2.70 18.29
CA CYS A 186 8.47 2.51 19.09
C CYS A 186 8.66 2.85 20.57
N GLY A 187 9.90 2.84 21.06
CA GLY A 187 10.26 3.26 22.42
C GLY A 187 10.57 4.76 22.56
N GLU A 188 10.58 5.52 21.47
CA GLU A 188 10.93 6.93 21.50
C GLU A 188 9.79 7.83 22.02
N PRO A 189 10.11 8.92 22.75
CA PRO A 189 9.11 9.88 23.20
C PRO A 189 8.24 10.44 22.06
N GLY A 190 6.93 10.33 22.23
CA GLY A 190 5.94 10.83 21.28
C GLY A 190 5.65 9.91 20.10
N PHE A 191 6.26 8.72 20.02
CA PHE A 191 5.86 7.70 19.04
C PHE A 191 4.39 7.32 19.20
N LEU A 192 3.95 7.03 20.43
CA LEU A 192 2.57 6.64 20.70
C LEU A 192 1.56 7.73 20.32
N ASP A 193 1.89 9.00 20.57
CA ASP A 193 1.05 10.14 20.19
C ASP A 193 1.06 10.37 18.68
N PHE A 194 2.18 10.11 18.00
CA PHE A 194 2.23 10.08 16.54
C PHE A 194 1.34 8.97 15.99
N PHE A 195 1.49 7.73 16.50
CA PHE A 195 0.72 6.57 16.06
C PHE A 195 -0.79 6.80 16.25
N ARG A 196 -1.21 7.28 17.43
CA ARG A 196 -2.62 7.60 17.72
C ARG A 196 -3.23 8.66 16.82
N ARG A 197 -2.45 9.66 16.42
CA ARG A 197 -2.93 10.72 15.53
C ARG A 197 -3.13 10.20 14.11
N ASN A 198 -2.21 9.35 13.66
CA ASN A 198 -2.13 8.89 12.28
C ASN A 198 -2.91 7.61 12.02
N ASP A 199 -3.19 6.79 13.04
CA ASP A 199 -3.99 5.57 12.92
C ASP A 199 -4.98 5.48 14.07
N ARG A 200 -6.14 6.09 13.86
CA ARG A 200 -7.19 6.18 14.88
C ARG A 200 -7.93 4.85 15.09
N CYS A 201 -7.67 3.85 14.24
CA CYS A 201 -8.30 2.54 14.30
C CYS A 201 -7.51 1.59 15.20
N LEU A 202 -6.23 1.44 14.91
CA LEU A 202 -5.37 0.47 15.57
C LEU A 202 -4.72 1.00 16.84
N ALA A 203 -4.67 2.32 17.06
CA ALA A 203 -3.95 2.88 18.20
C ALA A 203 -4.58 2.67 19.59
N GLN A 204 -5.65 1.88 19.69
CA GLN A 204 -6.20 1.44 20.98
C GLN A 204 -5.32 0.36 21.64
N ILE A 205 -4.60 -0.45 20.84
CA ILE A 205 -3.62 -1.45 21.29
C ILE A 205 -2.51 -1.46 20.24
N MET A 206 -1.24 -1.19 20.56
CA MET A 206 -0.16 -1.28 19.55
C MET A 206 -0.17 -2.68 18.92
N PRO A 207 -0.61 -2.84 17.66
CA PRO A 207 -0.67 -4.17 17.08
C PRO A 207 0.75 -4.60 16.69
N VAL A 208 1.01 -5.89 16.76
CA VAL A 208 2.30 -6.47 16.33
C VAL A 208 2.13 -6.95 14.90
N CYS A 209 2.18 -6.02 13.95
CA CYS A 209 1.94 -6.28 12.53
C CYS A 209 2.75 -5.33 11.63
N LEU A 210 2.60 -5.49 10.32
CA LEU A 210 3.31 -4.72 9.30
C LEU A 210 3.12 -3.21 9.45
N GLU A 211 1.94 -2.81 9.91
CA GLU A 211 1.52 -1.45 10.18
C GLU A 211 2.47 -0.79 11.18
N THR A 212 2.89 -1.50 12.23
CA THR A 212 3.81 -0.98 13.24
C THR A 212 5.21 -0.74 12.67
N ILE A 213 5.68 -1.59 11.75
CA ILE A 213 6.95 -1.36 11.03
C ILE A 213 6.86 -0.06 10.23
N TYR A 214 5.80 0.12 9.45
CA TYR A 214 5.64 1.33 8.64
C TYR A 214 5.38 2.59 9.47
N GLN A 215 4.66 2.48 10.58
CA GLN A 215 4.44 3.59 11.50
C GLN A 215 5.73 4.04 12.18
N ALA A 216 6.59 3.09 12.54
CA ALA A 216 7.94 3.40 13.01
C ALA A 216 8.78 4.10 11.93
N LEU A 217 8.74 3.63 10.67
CA LEU A 217 9.42 4.32 9.56
C LEU A 217 8.86 5.73 9.32
N LEU A 218 7.55 5.90 9.36
CA LEU A 218 6.86 7.19 9.25
C LEU A 218 7.28 8.14 10.37
N PHE A 219 7.33 7.65 11.60
CA PHE A 219 7.77 8.43 12.75
C PHE A 219 9.23 8.88 12.61
N THR A 220 10.12 7.98 12.18
CA THR A 220 11.56 8.26 12.09
C THR A 220 11.92 9.19 10.92
N HIS A 221 11.24 9.06 9.78
CA HIS A 221 11.65 9.75 8.54
C HIS A 221 10.67 10.82 8.05
N PHE A 222 9.39 10.72 8.44
CA PHE A 222 8.31 11.49 7.82
C PHE A 222 7.39 12.18 8.83
N ARG A 223 7.82 12.33 10.08
CA ARG A 223 7.01 12.86 11.20
C ARG A 223 6.27 14.15 10.87
N ASN A 224 6.90 15.04 10.11
CA ASN A 224 6.40 16.35 9.74
C ASN A 224 6.16 16.49 8.23
N ASN A 225 6.31 15.40 7.47
CA ASN A 225 6.32 15.43 6.01
C ASN A 225 5.62 14.21 5.41
N SER A 226 4.50 13.84 6.03
CA SER A 226 3.60 12.82 5.53
C SER A 226 2.15 13.20 5.75
N THR A 227 1.30 12.71 4.86
CA THR A 227 -0.15 12.93 4.91
C THR A 227 -0.85 11.60 4.82
N ASN A 228 -1.67 11.27 5.82
CA ASN A 228 -2.50 10.08 5.75
C ASN A 228 -3.65 10.33 4.77
N LEU A 229 -3.70 9.56 3.69
CA LEU A 229 -4.80 9.55 2.74
C LEU A 229 -5.95 8.67 3.24
N ARG A 230 -5.69 7.68 4.09
CA ARG A 230 -6.70 6.75 4.60
C ARG A 230 -7.59 7.43 5.65
N TYR A 231 -8.89 7.30 5.46
CA TYR A 231 -9.88 7.64 6.48
C TYR A 231 -10.35 6.39 7.23
N ASP A 232 -10.17 6.38 8.55
CA ASP A 232 -10.61 5.29 9.41
C ASP A 232 -11.88 5.64 10.21
N TYR A 233 -12.87 4.77 10.11
CA TYR A 233 -14.24 4.97 10.60
C TYR A 233 -14.47 4.69 12.09
N THR A 234 -13.44 4.57 12.93
CA THR A 234 -13.63 4.11 14.32
C THR A 234 -14.47 5.04 15.23
N ARG A 235 -14.97 6.17 14.70
CA ARG A 235 -15.96 7.02 15.36
C ARG A 235 -17.41 6.83 14.90
N PHE A 236 -17.67 6.07 13.84
CA PHE A 236 -19.02 5.79 13.33
C PHE A 236 -19.33 4.31 13.50
N ASN A 237 -20.61 3.98 13.74
CA ASN A 237 -21.05 2.62 14.02
C ASN A 237 -20.73 1.71 12.82
N MET A 238 -19.67 0.91 12.95
CA MET A 238 -19.17 0.01 11.91
C MET A 238 -20.28 -0.89 11.35
N ALA A 239 -21.30 -1.23 12.15
CA ALA A 239 -22.43 -2.03 11.70
C ALA A 239 -23.26 -1.35 10.61
N GLU A 240 -23.45 -0.03 10.66
CA GLU A 240 -24.28 0.69 9.66
C GLU A 240 -23.55 0.82 8.32
N VAL A 241 -22.28 1.23 8.32
CA VAL A 241 -21.47 1.36 7.09
C VAL A 241 -21.21 -0.01 6.46
N TRP A 242 -20.97 -1.04 7.28
CA TRP A 242 -20.74 -2.40 6.80
C TRP A 242 -22.02 -3.03 6.22
N ASN A 243 -23.17 -2.89 6.89
CA ASN A 243 -24.45 -3.37 6.38
C ASN A 243 -24.86 -2.65 5.09
N MET A 244 -24.55 -1.36 4.97
CA MET A 244 -24.71 -0.63 3.71
C MET A 244 -23.81 -1.24 2.61
N SER A 245 -22.54 -1.56 2.88
CA SER A 245 -21.62 -2.07 1.85
C SER A 245 -21.96 -3.45 1.27
N LEU A 246 -22.73 -4.27 2.00
CA LEU A 246 -23.00 -5.67 1.64
C LEU A 246 -24.31 -5.89 0.88
N GLU A 247 -25.29 -4.99 0.98
CA GLU A 247 -26.66 -5.27 0.53
C GLU A 247 -27.00 -4.70 -0.85
N ASP A 248 -26.29 -3.68 -1.36
CA ASP A 248 -26.59 -3.05 -2.65
C ASP A 248 -25.38 -2.28 -3.23
N PRO A 249 -25.01 -2.44 -4.52
CA PRO A 249 -23.99 -1.63 -5.20
C PRO A 249 -24.19 -0.10 -5.08
N THR A 250 -25.43 0.39 -4.98
CA THR A 250 -25.75 1.83 -4.81
C THR A 250 -25.46 2.36 -3.40
N SER A 251 -25.22 1.47 -2.44
CA SER A 251 -24.88 1.82 -1.06
C SER A 251 -23.50 2.44 -0.92
N ARG A 252 -22.60 2.19 -1.89
CA ARG A 252 -21.26 2.77 -1.92
C ARG A 252 -21.32 4.29 -2.06
N ASP A 253 -22.18 4.79 -2.94
CA ASP A 253 -22.38 6.23 -3.13
C ASP A 253 -23.01 6.86 -1.88
N ARG A 254 -23.93 6.16 -1.21
CA ARG A 254 -24.51 6.59 0.07
C ARG A 254 -23.48 6.66 1.21
N ILE A 255 -22.53 5.73 1.25
CA ILE A 255 -21.43 5.76 2.22
C ILE A 255 -20.55 6.99 1.97
N VAL A 256 -20.19 7.25 0.70
CA VAL A 256 -19.42 8.43 0.31
C VAL A 256 -20.15 9.72 0.64
N GLU A 257 -21.44 9.83 0.33
CA GLU A 257 -22.26 11.01 0.68
C GLU A 257 -22.31 11.24 2.20
N PHE A 258 -22.47 10.18 3.00
CA PHE A 258 -22.54 10.26 4.45
C PHE A 258 -21.27 10.83 5.09
N ILE A 259 -20.11 10.48 4.54
CA ILE A 259 -18.80 10.87 5.09
C ILE A 259 -18.17 12.10 4.48
N THR A 260 -18.58 12.50 3.27
CA THR A 260 -18.04 13.66 2.56
C THR A 260 -17.90 14.92 3.42
N PRO A 261 -18.83 15.23 4.33
CA PRO A 261 -18.70 16.39 5.22
C PRO A 261 -17.55 16.32 6.23
N PHE A 262 -17.04 15.13 6.53
CA PHE A 262 -16.03 14.89 7.59
C PHE A 262 -14.63 14.66 7.05
N ILE A 263 -14.43 14.84 5.75
CA ILE A 263 -13.19 14.54 5.03
C ILE A 263 -12.37 15.81 4.83
N GLU A 264 -11.08 15.72 5.18
CA GLU A 264 -10.08 16.75 4.88
C GLU A 264 -9.75 16.78 3.38
N THR A 265 -9.14 17.87 2.92
CA THR A 265 -8.70 17.99 1.53
C THR A 265 -7.71 16.87 1.21
N ASP A 266 -7.96 16.10 0.15
CA ASP A 266 -7.09 15.02 -0.38
C ASP A 266 -7.23 13.62 0.24
N THR A 267 -8.33 13.30 0.95
CA THR A 267 -8.52 11.95 1.52
C THR A 267 -9.01 10.90 0.49
N LEU A 268 -8.39 9.71 0.53
CA LEU A 268 -8.76 8.49 -0.20
C LEU A 268 -9.31 7.43 0.77
N PHE A 269 -10.50 6.91 0.47
CA PHE A 269 -11.09 5.82 1.25
C PHE A 269 -10.50 4.49 0.82
N ILE A 270 -10.15 3.68 1.81
CA ILE A 270 -9.60 2.34 1.59
C ILE A 270 -10.51 1.38 2.34
N LEU A 271 -11.23 0.55 1.59
CA LEU A 271 -12.13 -0.47 2.13
C LEU A 271 -11.49 -1.85 1.95
N HIS A 272 -11.41 -2.62 3.03
CA HIS A 272 -10.92 -3.98 2.99
C HIS A 272 -11.96 -4.89 2.32
N CYS A 273 -11.60 -5.61 1.26
CA CYS A 273 -12.50 -6.57 0.64
C CYS A 273 -12.50 -7.88 1.45
N PRO A 274 -13.66 -8.46 1.84
CA PRO A 274 -13.67 -9.75 2.51
C PRO A 274 -13.04 -10.82 1.62
N ARG A 275 -12.24 -11.71 2.22
CA ARG A 275 -11.65 -12.85 1.49
C ARG A 275 -12.78 -13.67 0.88
N ARG A 276 -12.73 -13.92 -0.44
CA ARG A 276 -13.52 -15.02 -1.04
C ARG A 276 -13.14 -16.30 -0.28
N LYS A 277 -14.13 -16.92 0.35
CA LYS A 277 -13.98 -18.23 1.01
C LYS A 277 -13.88 -19.32 -0.04
#